data_AF-A0A6P7X9F9-F1
#
_entry.id   AF-A0A6P7X9F9-F1
#
_cell.length_a   1.000
_cell.length_b   1.000
_cell.length_c   1.000
_cell.angle_alpha   90.00
_cell.angle_beta   90.00
_cell.angle_gamma   90.00
#
_symmetry.space_group_name_H-M   'P 1'
#
loop_
_entity.id
_entity.type
_entity.pdbx_description
1 polymer ?
#
loop_
_entity_poly.entity_id
_entity_poly.type
_entity_poly.pdbx_seq_one_letter_code
_entity_poly.pdbx_strand_id
1 'polypeptide(L)'
;MCQLPIEKGETSLGPAVIRMTEDDITGEEYPMEIHDYLLAFENSLASVDEILTTMMSVSRSELLQKLDPLEQAKLDLVSAYTLNSLFWVYLATQGMNPKEHPVKQELERVRTYMNRVKEITDKKKAAKLDKGAASRFLRNALWEPKPEDDSRPRKKQRKKEK
;
A
#
# COMPACT_ATOMS: atom_id res chain seq x y z
N MET A 1 -46.01 -27.91 4.31
CA MET A 1 -45.51 -28.84 5.35
C MET A 1 -45.09 -30.12 4.66
N CYS A 2 -43.80 -30.29 4.39
CA CYS A 2 -43.20 -31.59 4.07
C CYS A 2 -41.90 -31.66 4.86
N GLN A 3 -41.94 -32.42 5.96
CA GLN A 3 -40.80 -32.71 6.82
C GLN A 3 -40.01 -33.86 6.17
N LEU A 4 -38.72 -33.65 5.90
CA LEU A 4 -37.78 -34.74 5.61
C LEU A 4 -36.99 -35.07 6.90
N PRO A 5 -36.68 -36.35 7.16
CA PRO A 5 -36.07 -36.79 8.41
C PRO A 5 -34.56 -36.48 8.46
N ILE A 6 -34.11 -36.10 9.65
CA ILE A 6 -32.72 -35.87 10.02
C ILE A 6 -32.10 -37.23 10.38
N GLU A 7 -31.21 -37.76 9.53
CA GLU A 7 -30.30 -38.82 9.95
C GLU A 7 -29.10 -38.22 10.70
N LYS A 8 -28.91 -38.70 11.93
CA LYS A 8 -27.75 -38.41 12.77
C LYS A 8 -26.62 -39.38 12.39
N GLY A 9 -25.57 -38.87 11.78
CA GLY A 9 -24.29 -39.54 11.63
C GLY A 9 -23.22 -38.80 12.43
N GLU A 10 -23.03 -39.18 13.69
CA GLU A 10 -21.84 -38.84 14.47
C GLU A 10 -20.73 -39.82 14.09
N THR A 11 -19.72 -39.35 13.35
CA THR A 11 -18.36 -39.86 13.43
C THR A 11 -17.38 -38.72 13.19
N SER A 12 -16.91 -38.14 14.29
CA SER A 12 -15.53 -37.68 14.52
C SER A 12 -14.68 -37.43 13.26
N LEU A 13 -14.82 -36.25 12.66
CA LEU A 13 -13.81 -35.69 11.77
C LEU A 13 -13.06 -34.62 12.56
N GLY A 14 -11.96 -35.05 13.20
CA GLY A 14 -10.94 -34.12 13.68
C GLY A 14 -10.38 -33.30 12.52
N PRO A 15 -9.65 -32.20 12.79
CA PRO A 15 -9.02 -31.43 11.73
C PRO A 15 -8.07 -32.38 10.98
N ALA A 16 -8.25 -32.48 9.67
CA ALA A 16 -7.30 -33.14 8.79
C ALA A 16 -6.00 -32.32 8.81
N VAL A 17 -5.21 -32.53 9.86
CA VAL A 17 -3.81 -32.16 9.90
C VAL A 17 -3.16 -33.04 8.84
N ILE A 18 -2.75 -32.45 7.73
CA ILE A 18 -1.85 -33.07 6.77
C ILE A 18 -0.57 -33.37 7.57
N ARG A 19 -0.50 -34.58 8.12
CA ARG A 19 0.72 -35.16 8.66
C ARG A 19 1.59 -35.46 7.45
N MET A 20 2.53 -34.58 7.16
CA MET A 20 3.68 -34.92 6.32
C MET A 20 4.46 -35.99 7.09
N THR A 21 4.28 -37.25 6.74
CA THR A 21 5.14 -38.35 7.19
C THR A 21 6.39 -38.31 6.31
N GLU A 22 7.56 -38.20 6.92
CA GLU A 22 8.87 -38.03 6.26
C GLU A 22 9.39 -39.30 5.54
N ASP A 23 8.55 -40.31 5.28
CA ASP A 23 8.98 -41.65 4.83
C ASP A 23 8.24 -42.19 3.58
N ASP A 24 8.00 -41.37 2.54
CA ASP A 24 7.57 -41.88 1.22
C ASP A 24 8.20 -41.11 0.03
N ILE A 25 9.49 -40.78 0.17
CA ILE A 25 10.31 -40.30 -0.96
C ILE A 25 10.84 -41.54 -1.68
N THR A 26 10.04 -42.16 -2.54
CA THR A 26 10.44 -42.94 -3.75
C THR A 26 9.22 -43.74 -4.26
N GLY A 27 8.43 -43.15 -5.15
CA GLY A 27 7.23 -43.83 -5.67
C GLY A 27 6.82 -43.43 -7.08
N GLU A 28 6.60 -42.14 -7.33
CA GLU A 28 6.47 -41.58 -8.68
C GLU A 28 7.03 -40.16 -8.67
N GLU A 29 8.32 -40.05 -9.00
CA GLU A 29 8.95 -38.76 -9.27
C GLU A 29 8.26 -38.16 -10.48
N TYR A 30 7.71 -36.96 -10.31
CA TYR A 30 7.02 -36.24 -11.37
C TYR A 30 7.95 -36.06 -12.60
N PRO A 31 7.41 -35.74 -13.80
CA PRO A 31 8.23 -35.58 -15.00
C PRO A 31 9.38 -34.58 -14.81
N MET A 32 10.59 -34.91 -15.28
CA MET A 32 11.77 -34.05 -15.04
C MET A 32 11.61 -32.64 -15.63
N GLU A 33 10.77 -32.46 -16.66
CA GLU A 33 10.48 -31.17 -17.27
C GLU A 33 9.88 -30.14 -16.29
N ILE A 34 9.24 -30.61 -15.21
CA ILE A 34 8.66 -29.74 -14.19
C ILE A 34 9.53 -29.59 -12.93
N HIS A 35 10.62 -30.37 -12.81
CA HIS A 35 11.48 -30.41 -11.64
C HIS A 35 12.03 -29.06 -11.24
N ASP A 36 12.67 -28.38 -12.19
CA ASP A 36 13.27 -27.07 -11.95
C ASP A 36 12.21 -26.02 -11.54
N TYR A 37 10.99 -26.11 -12.09
CA TYR A 37 9.90 -25.21 -11.73
C TYR A 37 9.39 -25.46 -10.31
N LEU A 38 9.30 -26.71 -9.87
CA LEU A 38 8.89 -27.07 -8.52
C LEU A 38 9.95 -26.66 -7.49
N LEU A 39 11.22 -26.95 -7.75
CA LEU A 39 12.32 -26.50 -6.89
C LEU A 39 12.36 -24.97 -6.79
N ALA A 40 12.20 -24.25 -7.91
CA ALA A 40 12.15 -22.79 -7.89
C ALA A 40 10.95 -22.26 -7.09
N PHE A 41 9.79 -22.92 -7.20
CA PHE A 41 8.60 -22.56 -6.45
C PHE A 41 8.76 -22.79 -4.94
N GLU A 42 9.32 -23.95 -4.53
CA GLU A 42 9.61 -24.26 -3.12
C GLU A 42 10.60 -23.26 -2.50
N ASN A 43 11.69 -22.95 -3.20
CA ASN A 43 12.66 -21.94 -2.77
C ASN A 43 12.02 -20.55 -2.63
N SER A 44 11.13 -20.19 -3.55
CA SER A 44 10.38 -18.93 -3.50
C SER A 44 9.42 -18.91 -2.29
N LEU A 45 8.76 -20.03 -1.99
CA LEU A 45 7.85 -20.15 -0.86
C LEU A 45 8.61 -20.07 0.47
N ALA A 46 9.75 -20.74 0.60
CA ALA A 46 10.62 -20.64 1.77
C ALA A 46 11.07 -19.19 2.02
N SER A 47 11.47 -18.48 0.96
CA SER A 47 11.85 -17.06 1.06
C SER A 47 10.70 -16.17 1.56
N VAL A 48 9.47 -16.42 1.09
CA VAL A 48 8.29 -15.68 1.55
C VAL A 48 7.96 -16.01 3.00
N ASP A 49 8.08 -17.27 3.40
CA ASP A 49 7.81 -17.73 4.78
C ASP A 49 8.76 -17.08 5.80
N GLU A 50 10.06 -16.97 5.47
CA GLU A 50 11.05 -16.27 6.31
C GLU A 50 10.68 -14.79 6.51
N ILE A 51 10.29 -14.10 5.44
CA ILE A 51 9.90 -12.69 5.48
C ILE A 51 8.62 -12.50 6.31
N LEU A 52 7.63 -13.36 6.12
CA LEU A 52 6.36 -13.31 6.85
C LEU A 52 6.56 -13.62 8.33
N THR A 53 7.36 -14.64 8.66
CA THR A 53 7.71 -14.99 10.04
C THR A 53 8.38 -13.81 10.74
N THR A 54 9.31 -13.15 10.08
CA THR A 54 9.96 -11.94 10.60
C THR A 54 8.95 -10.82 10.83
N MET A 55 8.06 -10.56 9.87
CA MET A 55 7.03 -9.53 9.99
C MET A 55 6.03 -9.81 11.12
N MET A 56 5.64 -11.08 11.31
CA MET A 56 4.70 -11.53 12.34
C MET A 56 5.33 -11.63 13.73
N SER A 57 6.66 -11.67 13.83
CA SER A 57 7.39 -11.68 15.12
C SER A 57 7.22 -10.39 15.93
N VAL A 58 6.85 -9.29 15.27
CA VAL A 58 6.62 -8.00 15.91
C VAL A 58 5.12 -7.74 16.03
N SER A 59 4.67 -7.30 17.22
CA SER A 59 3.25 -7.03 17.41
C SER A 59 2.81 -5.83 16.56
N ARG A 60 1.69 -5.99 15.83
CA ARG A 60 1.13 -4.92 14.99
C ARG A 60 0.85 -3.66 15.81
N SER A 61 0.36 -3.82 17.04
CA SER A 61 0.10 -2.69 17.96
C SER A 61 1.36 -1.89 18.29
N GLU A 62 2.50 -2.54 18.53
CA GLU A 62 3.76 -1.84 18.78
C GLU A 62 4.29 -1.15 17.53
N LEU A 63 4.10 -1.76 16.36
CA LEU A 63 4.54 -1.18 15.09
C LEU A 63 3.74 0.09 14.75
N LEU A 64 2.42 0.06 14.91
CA LEU A 64 1.56 1.21 14.63
C LEU A 64 1.86 2.42 15.54
N GLN A 65 2.35 2.20 16.77
CA GLN A 65 2.76 3.30 17.65
C GLN A 65 4.01 4.04 17.17
N LYS A 66 4.86 3.38 16.37
CA LYS A 66 6.16 3.90 15.92
C LYS A 66 6.11 4.51 14.51
N LEU A 67 5.07 4.20 13.74
CA LEU A 67 4.93 4.61 12.34
C LEU A 67 4.07 5.85 12.20
N ASP A 68 4.40 6.70 11.23
CA ASP A 68 3.51 7.79 10.85
C ASP A 68 2.23 7.25 10.18
N PRO A 69 1.12 8.02 10.12
CA PRO A 69 -0.12 7.52 9.52
C PRO A 69 0.00 7.07 8.06
N LEU A 70 0.98 7.60 7.32
CA LEU A 70 1.18 7.26 5.91
C LEU A 70 1.95 5.94 5.76
N GLU A 71 2.91 5.68 6.64
CA GLU A 71 3.66 4.44 6.78
C GLU A 71 2.76 3.31 7.28
N GLN A 72 1.87 3.59 8.23
CA GLN A 72 0.83 2.63 8.66
C GLN A 72 -0.05 2.20 7.48
N ALA A 73 -0.52 3.16 6.68
CA ALA A 73 -1.33 2.86 5.49
C ALA A 73 -0.55 2.03 4.44
N LYS A 74 0.75 2.30 4.26
CA LYS A 74 1.60 1.49 3.36
C LYS A 74 1.75 0.07 3.87
N LEU A 75 2.01 -0.11 5.17
CA LEU A 75 2.14 -1.42 5.77
C LEU A 75 0.84 -2.23 5.59
N ASP A 76 -0.30 -1.65 5.94
CA ASP A 76 -1.60 -2.32 5.80
C ASP A 76 -1.91 -2.70 4.34
N LEU A 77 -1.57 -1.83 3.38
CA LEU A 77 -1.74 -2.12 1.96
C LEU A 77 -0.82 -3.24 1.48
N VAL A 78 0.43 -3.27 1.95
CA VAL A 78 1.37 -4.35 1.63
C VAL A 78 0.88 -5.67 2.23
N SER A 79 0.44 -5.68 3.50
CA SER A 79 -0.14 -6.87 4.12
C SER A 79 -1.36 -7.39 3.36
N ALA A 80 -2.28 -6.50 2.97
CA ALA A 80 -3.45 -6.88 2.17
C ALA A 80 -3.06 -7.39 0.77
N TYR A 81 -2.08 -6.77 0.12
CA TYR A 81 -1.55 -7.23 -1.17
C TYR A 81 -0.95 -8.62 -1.07
N THR A 82 -0.12 -8.87 -0.05
CA THR A 82 0.54 -10.16 0.17
C THR A 82 -0.49 -11.26 0.40
N LEU A 83 -1.48 -11.04 1.28
CA LEU A 83 -2.54 -12.03 1.53
C LEU A 83 -3.33 -12.38 0.26
N ASN A 84 -3.75 -11.38 -0.51
CA ASN A 84 -4.48 -11.61 -1.76
C ASN A 84 -3.61 -12.27 -2.83
N SER A 85 -2.32 -11.96 -2.88
CA SER A 85 -1.38 -12.56 -3.83
C SER A 85 -1.08 -14.02 -3.49
N LEU A 86 -0.93 -14.35 -2.22
CA LEU A 86 -0.78 -15.75 -1.77
C LEU A 86 -2.05 -16.54 -2.04
N PHE A 87 -3.22 -15.94 -1.82
CA PHE A 87 -4.48 -16.58 -2.17
C PHE A 87 -4.62 -16.80 -3.68
N TRP A 88 -4.15 -15.87 -4.51
CA TRP A 88 -4.07 -16.07 -5.96
C TRP A 88 -3.20 -17.28 -6.34
N VAL A 89 -2.01 -17.40 -5.73
CA VAL A 89 -1.12 -18.56 -5.93
C VAL A 89 -1.80 -19.85 -5.49
N TYR A 90 -2.46 -19.86 -4.32
CA TYR A 90 -3.23 -21.00 -3.85
C TYR A 90 -4.32 -21.44 -4.83
N LEU A 91 -5.11 -20.51 -5.37
CA LEU A 91 -6.11 -20.85 -6.39
C LEU A 91 -5.48 -21.49 -7.62
N ALA A 92 -4.33 -20.94 -8.07
CA ALA A 92 -3.60 -21.48 -9.22
C ALA A 92 -3.10 -22.91 -8.95
N THR A 93 -2.63 -23.24 -7.74
CA THR A 93 -2.21 -24.60 -7.40
C THR A 93 -3.37 -25.58 -7.25
N GLN A 94 -4.57 -25.09 -6.92
CA GLN A 94 -5.81 -25.90 -6.95
C GLN A 94 -6.38 -26.07 -8.37
N GLY A 95 -5.70 -25.57 -9.40
CA GLY A 95 -6.17 -25.62 -10.79
C GLY A 95 -7.34 -24.68 -11.10
N MET A 96 -7.67 -23.76 -10.20
CA MET A 96 -8.70 -22.74 -10.42
C MET A 96 -8.10 -21.51 -11.10
N ASN A 97 -8.77 -20.98 -12.12
CA ASN A 97 -8.33 -19.75 -12.79
C ASN A 97 -8.56 -18.52 -11.89
N PRO A 98 -7.51 -17.89 -11.34
CA PRO A 98 -7.70 -16.79 -10.40
C PRO A 98 -8.24 -15.52 -11.07
N LYS A 99 -8.17 -15.42 -12.42
CA LYS A 99 -8.71 -14.28 -13.19
C LYS A 99 -10.24 -14.24 -13.20
N GLU A 100 -10.88 -15.39 -12.99
CA GLU A 100 -12.33 -15.54 -12.90
C GLU A 100 -12.82 -15.48 -11.45
N HIS A 101 -11.91 -15.56 -10.48
CA HIS A 101 -12.21 -15.49 -9.07
C HIS A 101 -12.29 -14.03 -8.55
N PRO A 102 -13.15 -13.71 -7.56
CA PRO A 102 -13.25 -12.37 -6.95
C PRO A 102 -11.94 -11.77 -6.41
N VAL A 103 -10.91 -12.59 -6.17
CA VAL A 103 -9.57 -12.13 -5.72
C VAL A 103 -8.96 -11.10 -6.68
N LYS A 104 -9.30 -11.17 -7.98
CA LYS A 104 -8.88 -10.16 -8.95
C LYS A 104 -9.40 -8.77 -8.59
N GLN A 105 -10.64 -8.66 -8.12
CA GLN A 105 -11.24 -7.40 -7.71
C GLN A 105 -10.58 -6.88 -6.42
N GLU A 106 -10.24 -7.77 -5.49
CA GLU A 106 -9.52 -7.42 -4.27
C GLU A 106 -8.13 -6.84 -4.59
N LEU A 107 -7.38 -7.46 -5.51
CA LEU A 107 -6.09 -6.92 -5.98
C LEU A 107 -6.22 -5.55 -6.66
N GLU A 108 -7.26 -5.35 -7.47
CA GLU A 108 -7.51 -4.04 -8.10
C GLU A 108 -7.89 -2.96 -7.07
N ARG A 109 -8.65 -3.35 -6.04
CA ARG A 109 -8.96 -2.47 -4.90
C ARG A 109 -7.69 -2.06 -4.17
N VAL A 110 -6.81 -3.01 -3.85
CA VAL A 110 -5.52 -2.73 -3.20
C VAL A 110 -4.65 -1.80 -4.06
N ARG A 111 -4.55 -2.06 -5.37
CA ARG A 111 -3.82 -1.20 -6.32
C ARG A 111 -4.35 0.23 -6.34
N THR A 112 -5.67 0.40 -6.32
CA THR A 112 -6.31 1.72 -6.26
C THR A 112 -5.88 2.50 -5.03
N TYR A 113 -5.85 1.85 -3.86
CA TYR A 113 -5.40 2.50 -2.62
C TYR A 113 -3.89 2.76 -2.58
N MET A 114 -3.06 1.88 -3.17
CA MET A 114 -1.62 2.13 -3.32
C MET A 114 -1.36 3.37 -4.18
N ASN A 115 -2.09 3.53 -5.29
CA ASN A 115 -2.03 4.73 -6.11
C ASN A 115 -2.45 5.97 -5.33
N ARG A 116 -3.47 5.86 -4.48
CA ARG A 116 -3.90 6.96 -3.61
C ARG A 116 -2.81 7.38 -2.60
N VAL A 117 -2.13 6.42 -1.98
CA VAL A 117 -1.00 6.70 -1.09
C VAL A 117 0.14 7.38 -1.85
N LYS A 118 0.41 6.95 -3.09
CA LYS A 118 1.41 7.58 -3.96
C LYS A 118 1.05 9.03 -4.27
N GLU A 119 -0.18 9.30 -4.71
CA GLU A 119 -0.66 10.67 -4.96
C GLU A 119 -0.52 11.58 -3.73
N ILE A 120 -0.88 11.09 -2.54
CA ILE A 120 -0.76 11.87 -1.30
C ILE A 120 0.72 12.18 -1.01
N THR A 121 1.59 11.19 -1.21
CA THR A 121 3.05 11.35 -1.02
C THR A 121 3.61 12.38 -1.99
N ASP A 122 3.19 12.35 -3.26
CA ASP A 122 3.67 13.26 -4.30
C ASP A 122 3.14 14.68 -4.09
N LYS A 123 1.86 14.82 -3.68
CA LYS A 123 1.28 16.11 -3.30
C LYS A 123 2.01 16.77 -2.13
N LYS A 124 2.53 15.99 -1.17
CA LYS A 124 3.36 16.52 -0.07
C LYS A 124 4.69 17.09 -0.59
N LYS A 125 5.24 16.56 -1.68
CA LYS A 125 6.51 16.99 -2.29
C LYS A 125 6.34 18.12 -3.32
N ALA A 126 5.12 18.36 -3.80
CA ALA A 126 4.85 19.37 -4.81
C ALA A 126 5.19 20.80 -4.31
N ALA A 127 5.71 21.62 -5.22
CA ALA A 127 5.99 23.03 -4.96
C ALA A 127 4.70 23.76 -4.54
N LYS A 128 4.76 24.51 -3.43
CA LYS A 128 3.63 25.29 -2.92
C LYS A 128 3.78 26.74 -3.36
N LEU A 129 2.71 27.36 -3.83
CA LEU A 129 2.68 28.79 -4.11
C LEU A 129 2.84 29.57 -2.80
N ASP A 130 3.78 30.51 -2.77
CA ASP A 130 3.86 31.49 -1.69
C ASP A 130 2.72 32.50 -1.80
N LYS A 131 1.67 32.27 -1.01
CA LYS A 131 0.49 33.14 -0.92
C LYS A 131 0.86 34.57 -0.49
N GLY A 132 1.90 34.72 0.33
CA GLY A 132 2.40 36.01 0.79
C GLY A 132 3.06 36.79 -0.35
N ALA A 133 3.93 36.14 -1.12
CA ALA A 133 4.54 36.74 -2.32
C ALA A 133 3.47 37.14 -3.35
N ALA A 134 2.51 36.25 -3.64
CA ALA A 134 1.39 36.54 -4.54
C ALA A 134 0.57 37.76 -4.07
N SER A 135 0.28 37.86 -2.77
CA SER A 135 -0.43 39.02 -2.21
C SER A 135 0.36 40.32 -2.35
N ARG A 136 1.69 40.29 -2.17
CA ARG A 136 2.56 41.47 -2.37
C ARG A 136 2.57 41.93 -3.83
N PHE A 137 2.65 40.99 -4.78
CA PHE A 137 2.54 41.33 -6.20
C PHE A 137 1.22 42.00 -6.52
N LEU A 138 0.11 41.45 -6.02
CA LEU A 138 -1.23 42.00 -6.26
C LEU A 138 -1.39 43.40 -5.64
N ARG A 139 -0.89 43.60 -4.40
CA ARG A 139 -0.97 44.89 -3.71
C ARG A 139 -0.15 45.98 -4.40
N ASN A 140 1.01 45.63 -4.93
CA ASN A 140 1.84 46.57 -5.67
C ASN A 140 1.24 46.90 -7.05
N ALA A 141 0.63 45.91 -7.72
CA ALA A 141 -0.02 46.11 -9.02
C ALA A 141 -1.29 46.97 -8.93
N LEU A 142 -2.04 46.87 -7.82
CA LEU A 142 -3.25 47.66 -7.54
C LEU A 142 -2.95 48.95 -6.75
N TRP A 143 -1.68 49.32 -6.62
CA TRP A 143 -1.33 50.55 -5.90
C TRP A 143 -1.62 51.77 -6.77
N GLU A 144 -2.67 52.51 -6.41
CA GLU A 144 -2.93 53.83 -6.96
C GLU A 144 -2.24 54.89 -6.08
N PRO A 145 -1.43 55.79 -6.66
CA PRO A 145 -0.90 56.92 -5.93
C PRO A 145 -2.07 57.78 -5.46
N LYS A 146 -2.14 58.07 -4.16
CA LYS A 146 -3.07 59.10 -3.65
C LYS A 146 -2.80 60.40 -4.41
N PRO A 147 -3.84 61.12 -4.88
CA PRO A 147 -3.64 62.44 -5.43
C PRO A 147 -2.97 63.29 -4.35
N GLU A 148 -1.74 63.73 -4.64
CA GLU A 148 -1.00 64.69 -3.82
C GLU A 148 -1.85 65.97 -3.72
N ASP A 149 -2.31 66.31 -2.52
CA ASP A 149 -2.70 67.67 -2.21
C ASP A 149 -1.39 68.47 -2.14
N ASP A 150 -1.20 69.37 -3.12
CA ASP A 150 0.03 70.07 -3.51
C ASP A 150 0.47 71.15 -2.47
N SER A 151 0.53 70.79 -1.18
CA SER A 151 0.72 71.73 -0.08
C SER A 151 1.92 71.43 0.84
N ARG A 152 3.03 70.90 0.30
CA ARG A 152 4.32 70.90 1.04
C ARG A 152 5.49 71.51 0.27
N PRO A 153 6.19 72.50 0.86
CA PRO A 153 7.17 73.31 0.14
C PRO A 153 8.47 72.53 -0.08
N ARG A 154 8.93 72.52 -1.33
CA ARG A 154 10.23 71.96 -1.75
C ARG A 154 11.38 72.70 -1.04
N LYS A 155 12.03 72.04 -0.07
CA LYS A 155 13.29 72.52 0.50
C LYS A 155 14.41 72.36 -0.54
N LYS A 156 14.82 73.50 -1.13
CA LYS A 156 16.03 73.63 -1.95
C LYS A 156 17.26 73.19 -1.14
N GLN A 157 17.94 72.14 -1.59
CA GLN A 157 19.30 71.82 -1.16
C GLN A 157 20.23 72.98 -1.55
N ARG A 158 20.79 73.69 -0.58
CA ARG A 158 21.94 74.59 -0.81
C ARG A 158 23.19 73.73 -0.93
N LYS A 159 23.75 73.66 -2.13
CA LYS A 159 25.16 73.32 -2.37
C LYS A 159 26.04 74.28 -1.55
N LYS A 160 26.96 73.76 -0.75
CA LYS A 160 28.16 74.48 -0.32
C LYS A 160 29.37 73.66 -0.79
N GLU A 161 30.07 74.23 -1.74
CA GLU A 161 31.37 73.80 -2.24
C GLU A 161 32.31 75.00 -2.01
N LYS A 162 33.40 74.73 -1.27
CA LYS A 162 34.54 75.58 -0.85
C LYS A 162 34.25 76.86 -0.06
#